data_AF-A0A945GYM8-F1
#
_entry.id   AF-A0A945GYM8-F1
#
_cell.length_a   1.000
_cell.length_b   1.000
_cell.length_c   1.000
_cell.angle_alpha   90.00
_cell.angle_beta   90.00
_cell.angle_gamma   90.00
#
_symmetry.space_group_name_H-M   'P 1'
#
loop_
_entity.id
_entity.type
_entity.pdbx_description
1 polymer ?
#
loop_
_entity_poly.entity_id
_entity_poly.type
_entity_poly.pdbx_seq_one_letter_code
_entity_poly.pdbx_strand_id
1 'polypeptide(L)'
;MIYKRTVTDYETGEVYSIEIGNHITIAELANKLEVSRPVLAKAMLAASLLQKEYDDKADKPRNRLHPDAVKADLGFRIVAEHGPFDVLSPLGQELAEEALREHLASKSPKRWQHCFESLYAYCETREAEGMYSLSSRMKVAWLSDFYGDIPTDIISKGIGVSPSLVYKFLEQRKYQLEASERRRSLSQFLSST
;
A
#
# COMPACT_ATOMS: atom_id res chain seq x y z
N MET A 1 11.89 -1.73 -10.26
CA MET A 1 12.81 -2.46 -11.16
C MET A 1 12.81 -1.72 -12.49
N ILE A 2 13.95 -1.50 -13.14
CA ILE A 2 13.98 -0.79 -14.43
C ILE A 2 13.63 -1.80 -15.52
N TYR A 3 12.45 -1.67 -16.12
CA TYR A 3 12.02 -2.52 -17.21
C TYR A 3 12.52 -1.96 -18.53
N LYS A 4 12.96 -2.85 -19.43
CA LYS A 4 13.45 -2.50 -20.76
C LYS A 4 12.50 -3.05 -21.82
N ARG A 5 12.18 -2.24 -22.82
CA ARG A 5 11.44 -2.67 -24.02
C ARG A 5 12.40 -2.73 -25.18
N THR A 6 12.37 -3.83 -25.89
CA THR A 6 13.03 -3.95 -27.19
C THR A 6 12.14 -3.30 -28.23
N VAL A 7 12.67 -2.30 -28.93
CA VAL A 7 11.99 -1.61 -30.01
C VAL A 7 12.82 -1.81 -31.27
N THR A 8 12.14 -2.17 -32.35
CA THR A 8 12.75 -2.26 -33.68
C THR A 8 12.47 -0.96 -34.40
N ASP A 9 13.53 -0.29 -34.83
CA ASP A 9 13.44 0.81 -35.76
C ASP A 9 13.06 0.28 -37.14
N TYR A 10 11.93 0.71 -37.67
CA TYR A 10 11.47 0.25 -38.98
C TYR A 10 12.19 0.94 -40.14
N GLU A 11 12.86 2.07 -39.90
CA GLU A 11 13.63 2.78 -40.94
C GLU A 11 15.05 2.25 -41.05
N THR A 12 15.71 1.99 -39.91
CA THR A 12 17.11 1.52 -39.88
C THR A 12 17.23 0.00 -39.75
N GLY A 13 16.18 -0.69 -39.31
CA GLY A 13 16.21 -2.12 -38.98
C GLY A 13 16.97 -2.43 -37.68
N GLU A 14 17.47 -1.42 -36.98
CA GLU A 14 18.21 -1.60 -35.73
C GLU A 14 17.26 -1.91 -34.57
N VAL A 15 17.73 -2.74 -33.65
CA VAL A 15 16.99 -3.13 -32.46
C VAL A 15 17.63 -2.47 -31.26
N TYR A 16 16.93 -1.52 -30.63
CA TYR A 16 17.39 -0.86 -29.43
C TYR A 16 16.53 -1.22 -28.22
N SER A 17 17.17 -1.25 -27.05
CA SER A 17 16.48 -1.42 -25.76
C SER A 17 16.30 -0.07 -25.10
N ILE A 18 15.05 0.36 -24.94
CA ILE A 18 14.71 1.58 -24.20
C ILE A 18 14.32 1.24 -22.77
N GLU A 19 14.73 2.07 -21.82
CA GLU A 19 14.25 1.99 -20.44
C GLU A 19 12.84 2.59 -20.38
N ILE A 20 11.86 1.79 -19.99
CA ILE A 20 10.46 2.20 -19.92
C ILE A 20 10.15 2.82 -18.54
N GLY A 21 11.17 3.06 -17.72
CA GLY A 21 11.02 3.58 -16.37
C GLY A 21 10.71 2.51 -15.32
N ASN A 22 10.44 2.99 -14.10
CA ASN A 22 10.29 2.17 -12.90
C ASN A 22 8.88 1.59 -12.80
N HIS A 23 8.57 0.65 -13.69
CA HIS A 23 7.36 -0.15 -13.58
C HIS A 23 7.48 -1.08 -12.37
N ILE A 24 6.37 -1.34 -11.70
CA ILE A 24 6.29 -2.32 -10.61
C ILE A 24 5.00 -3.11 -10.71
N THR A 25 5.04 -4.34 -10.24
CA THR A 25 3.86 -5.20 -10.14
C THR A 25 2.90 -4.67 -9.06
N ILE A 26 1.63 -5.08 -9.13
CA ILE A 26 0.63 -4.79 -8.09
C ILE A 26 1.10 -5.29 -6.71
N ALA A 27 1.85 -6.41 -6.67
CA ALA A 27 2.37 -6.95 -5.41
C ALA A 27 3.48 -6.06 -4.83
N GLU A 28 4.40 -5.57 -5.66
CA GLU A 28 5.44 -4.64 -5.24
C GLU A 28 4.86 -3.30 -4.80
N LEU A 29 3.85 -2.77 -5.50
CA LEU A 29 3.15 -1.55 -5.08
C LEU A 29 2.45 -1.76 -3.73
N ALA A 30 1.76 -2.88 -3.53
CA ALA A 30 1.14 -3.19 -2.24
C ALA A 30 2.16 -3.23 -1.10
N ASN A 31 3.34 -3.82 -1.34
CA ASN A 31 4.44 -3.85 -0.37
C ASN A 31 4.98 -2.44 -0.09
N LYS A 32 5.19 -1.62 -1.13
CA LYS A 32 5.64 -0.22 -1.01
C LYS A 32 4.67 0.60 -0.13
N LEU A 33 3.37 0.38 -0.31
CA LEU A 33 2.31 1.06 0.45
C LEU A 33 2.01 0.42 1.80
N GLU A 34 2.71 -0.68 2.14
CA GLU A 34 2.49 -1.51 3.32
C GLU A 34 1.03 -1.98 3.51
N VAL A 35 0.30 -2.19 2.42
CA VAL A 35 -1.06 -2.73 2.44
C VAL A 35 -1.09 -4.15 1.91
N SER A 36 -2.14 -4.90 2.25
CA SER A 36 -2.30 -6.23 1.68
C SER A 36 -2.66 -6.14 0.19
N ARG A 37 -2.02 -6.97 -0.65
CA ARG A 37 -2.31 -7.05 -2.09
C ARG A 37 -3.81 -7.21 -2.42
N PRO A 38 -4.61 -8.01 -1.69
CA PRO A 38 -6.05 -8.09 -1.96
C PRO A 38 -6.81 -6.78 -1.72
N VAL A 39 -6.37 -5.94 -0.78
CA VAL A 39 -6.98 -4.62 -0.52
C VAL A 39 -6.68 -3.68 -1.67
N LEU A 40 -5.41 -3.58 -2.10
CA LEU A 40 -5.04 -2.76 -3.25
C LEU A 40 -5.80 -3.20 -4.53
N ALA A 41 -5.86 -4.51 -4.78
CA ALA A 41 -6.58 -5.00 -5.95
C ALA A 41 -8.09 -4.69 -5.91
N LYS A 42 -8.72 -4.70 -4.73
CA LYS A 42 -10.13 -4.29 -4.57
C LYS A 42 -10.33 -2.79 -4.81
N ALA A 43 -9.39 -1.96 -4.35
CA ALA A 43 -9.42 -0.53 -4.61
C ALA A 43 -9.30 -0.23 -6.11
N MET A 44 -8.31 -0.84 -6.78
CA MET A 44 -8.12 -0.69 -8.22
C MET A 44 -9.28 -1.25 -9.05
N LEU A 45 -9.93 -2.33 -8.61
CA LEU A 45 -11.18 -2.83 -9.23
C LEU A 45 -12.32 -1.82 -9.10
N ALA A 46 -12.46 -1.17 -7.94
CA ALA A 46 -13.49 -0.15 -7.73
C ALA A 46 -13.26 1.10 -8.60
N ALA A 47 -12.01 1.45 -8.87
CA ALA A 47 -11.60 2.53 -9.77
C ALA A 47 -11.55 2.13 -11.26
N SER A 48 -12.02 0.93 -11.62
CA SER A 48 -11.96 0.41 -13.01
C SER A 48 -10.56 0.35 -13.63
N LEU A 49 -9.50 0.35 -12.81
CA LEU A 49 -8.12 0.13 -13.26
C LEU A 49 -7.85 -1.36 -13.52
N LEU A 50 -8.55 -2.23 -12.79
CA LEU A 50 -8.51 -3.68 -12.98
C LEU A 50 -9.86 -4.22 -13.45
N GLN A 51 -9.82 -5.39 -14.05
CA GLN A 51 -10.95 -6.25 -14.36
C GLN A 51 -10.70 -7.67 -13.85
N LYS A 52 -11.77 -8.46 -13.75
CA LYS A 52 -11.67 -9.91 -13.53
C LYS A 52 -11.66 -10.62 -14.87
N GLU A 53 -10.65 -11.45 -15.09
CA GLU A 53 -10.49 -12.29 -16.26
C GLU A 53 -10.33 -13.74 -15.80
N TYR A 54 -11.00 -14.69 -16.44
CA TYR A 54 -10.83 -16.11 -16.11
C TYR A 54 -9.49 -16.59 -16.68
N ASP A 55 -8.68 -17.27 -15.86
CA ASP A 55 -7.44 -17.88 -16.31
C ASP A 55 -7.65 -19.39 -16.45
N ASP A 56 -7.80 -19.86 -17.69
CA ASP A 56 -8.04 -21.26 -18.03
C ASP A 56 -6.93 -22.19 -17.50
N LYS A 57 -5.69 -21.72 -17.42
CA LYS A 57 -4.56 -22.54 -16.91
C LYS A 57 -4.61 -22.71 -15.40
N ALA A 58 -5.18 -21.74 -14.69
CA ALA A 58 -5.20 -21.72 -13.23
C ALA A 58 -6.57 -22.03 -12.64
N ASP A 59 -7.57 -22.25 -13.50
CA ASP A 59 -8.98 -22.54 -13.19
C ASP A 59 -9.58 -21.57 -12.15
N LYS A 60 -9.23 -20.28 -12.28
CA LYS A 60 -9.69 -19.24 -11.33
C LYS A 60 -9.69 -17.85 -11.95
N PRO A 61 -10.58 -16.96 -11.48
CA PRO A 61 -10.55 -15.56 -11.87
C PRO A 61 -9.28 -14.89 -11.34
N ARG A 62 -8.64 -14.09 -12.20
CA ARG A 62 -7.51 -13.24 -11.86
C ARG A 62 -7.87 -11.77 -12.07
N ASN A 63 -7.33 -10.92 -11.21
CA ASN A 63 -7.40 -9.49 -11.40
C ASN A 63 -6.32 -9.10 -12.42
N ARG A 64 -6.74 -8.40 -13.47
CA ARG A 64 -5.93 -7.99 -14.63
C ARG A 64 -6.13 -6.52 -14.93
N LEU A 65 -5.16 -5.86 -15.54
CA LEU A 65 -5.36 -4.48 -15.99
C LEU A 65 -6.54 -4.39 -16.97
N HIS A 66 -7.39 -3.38 -16.75
CA HIS A 66 -8.49 -3.09 -17.66
C HIS A 66 -7.92 -2.64 -19.02
N PRO A 67 -8.49 -3.06 -20.17
CA PRO A 67 -8.01 -2.67 -21.49
C PRO A 67 -7.86 -1.15 -21.66
N ASP A 68 -8.76 -0.37 -21.08
CA ASP A 68 -8.69 1.09 -21.17
C ASP A 68 -7.55 1.67 -20.32
N ALA A 69 -7.19 1.05 -19.20
CA ALA A 69 -6.01 1.42 -18.43
C ALA A 69 -4.72 1.12 -19.22
N VAL A 70 -4.70 0.00 -19.97
CA VAL A 70 -3.58 -0.32 -20.87
C VAL A 70 -3.48 0.67 -22.03
N LYS A 71 -4.61 1.04 -22.64
CA LYS A 71 -4.64 2.06 -23.71
C LYS A 71 -4.18 3.43 -23.23
N ALA A 72 -4.45 3.76 -21.96
CA ALA A 72 -4.01 5.00 -21.32
C ALA A 72 -2.57 4.95 -20.78
N ASP A 73 -1.80 3.90 -21.12
CA ASP A 73 -0.40 3.72 -20.71
C ASP A 73 -0.19 3.71 -19.17
N LEU A 74 -1.21 3.24 -18.44
CA LEU A 74 -1.15 3.08 -16.97
C LEU A 74 -0.39 1.80 -16.56
N GLY A 75 -0.02 0.98 -17.54
CA GLY A 75 0.65 -0.28 -17.32
C GLY A 75 0.40 -1.26 -18.45
N PHE A 76 1.01 -2.43 -18.34
CA PHE A 76 0.89 -3.47 -19.35
C PHE A 76 1.06 -4.86 -18.76
N ARG A 77 0.69 -5.87 -19.57
CA ARG A 77 0.84 -7.28 -19.23
C ARG A 77 2.18 -7.81 -19.74
N ILE A 78 2.91 -8.48 -18.87
CA ILE A 78 4.12 -9.24 -19.23
C ILE A 78 3.76 -10.72 -19.23
N VAL A 79 4.05 -11.39 -20.34
CA VAL A 79 3.93 -12.85 -20.45
C VAL A 79 5.30 -13.45 -20.14
N ALA A 80 5.46 -13.97 -18.91
CA ALA A 80 6.70 -14.63 -18.48
C ALA A 80 6.52 -16.15 -18.39
N GLU A 81 7.63 -16.87 -18.19
CA GLU A 81 7.67 -18.33 -18.07
C GLU A 81 6.73 -18.85 -16.97
N HIS A 82 6.67 -18.17 -15.82
CA HIS A 82 5.78 -18.51 -14.70
C HIS A 82 4.33 -18.02 -14.89
N GLY A 83 3.97 -17.58 -16.09
CA GLY A 83 2.66 -17.08 -16.46
C GLY A 83 2.55 -15.56 -16.50
N PRO A 84 1.45 -15.03 -17.04
CA PRO A 84 1.30 -13.60 -17.25
C PRO A 84 1.04 -12.84 -15.94
N PHE A 85 1.68 -11.68 -15.79
CA PHE A 85 1.46 -10.73 -14.71
C PHE A 85 1.40 -9.30 -15.24
N ASP A 86 0.75 -8.42 -14.49
CA ASP A 86 0.52 -7.03 -14.89
C ASP A 86 1.46 -6.11 -14.09
N VAL A 87 2.01 -5.11 -14.76
CA VAL A 87 2.88 -4.07 -14.19
C VAL A 87 2.26 -2.69 -14.39
N LEU A 88 2.52 -1.79 -13.46
CA LEU A 88 2.00 -0.42 -13.45
C LEU A 88 3.11 0.57 -13.82
N SER A 89 2.78 1.50 -14.72
CA SER A 89 3.63 2.66 -15.00
C SER A 89 3.63 3.61 -13.80
N PRO A 90 4.55 4.60 -13.72
CA PRO A 90 4.53 5.59 -12.63
C PRO A 90 3.16 6.27 -12.48
N LEU A 91 2.53 6.68 -13.59
CA LEU A 91 1.19 7.26 -13.55
C LEU A 91 0.12 6.24 -13.08
N GLY A 92 0.22 4.98 -13.50
CA GLY A 92 -0.65 3.92 -12.99
C GLY A 92 -0.47 3.63 -11.50
N GLN A 93 0.74 3.85 -10.96
CA GLN A 93 1.00 3.75 -9.52
C GLN A 93 0.29 4.89 -8.77
N GLU A 94 0.39 6.13 -9.26
CA GLU A 94 -0.27 7.29 -8.66
C GLU A 94 -1.80 7.12 -8.60
N LEU A 95 -2.42 6.70 -9.70
CA LEU A 95 -3.87 6.44 -9.75
C LEU A 95 -4.28 5.26 -8.86
N ALA A 96 -3.44 4.24 -8.73
CA ALA A 96 -3.69 3.14 -7.81
C ALA A 96 -3.57 3.56 -6.34
N GLU A 97 -2.64 4.46 -6.02
CA GLU A 97 -2.48 5.07 -4.70
C GLU A 97 -3.69 5.96 -4.34
N GLU A 98 -4.19 6.74 -5.28
CA GLU A 98 -5.43 7.53 -5.13
C GLU A 98 -6.66 6.64 -4.91
N ALA A 99 -6.86 5.65 -5.78
CA ALA A 99 -7.95 4.69 -5.65
C ALA A 99 -7.92 3.95 -4.30
N LEU A 100 -6.72 3.64 -3.79
CA LEU A 100 -6.56 3.06 -2.46
C LEU A 100 -7.01 4.01 -1.35
N ARG A 101 -6.59 5.28 -1.37
CA ARG A 101 -7.02 6.28 -0.37
C ARG A 101 -8.54 6.41 -0.33
N GLU A 102 -9.17 6.56 -1.49
CA GLU A 102 -10.63 6.63 -1.60
C GLU A 102 -11.31 5.35 -1.08
N HIS A 103 -10.77 4.18 -1.45
CA HIS A 103 -11.30 2.91 -1.01
C HIS A 103 -11.26 2.77 0.51
N LEU A 104 -10.13 3.11 1.15
CA LEU A 104 -9.98 3.02 2.60
C LEU A 104 -10.88 4.02 3.34
N ALA A 105 -11.00 5.25 2.83
CA ALA A 105 -11.92 6.25 3.35
C ALA A 105 -13.37 5.76 3.32
N SER A 106 -13.80 5.14 2.21
CA SER A 106 -15.16 4.60 2.05
C SER A 106 -15.52 3.45 3.01
N LYS A 107 -14.51 2.73 3.52
CA LYS A 107 -14.70 1.57 4.41
C LYS A 107 -14.77 1.95 5.89
N SER A 108 -14.37 3.17 6.23
CA SER A 108 -14.37 3.65 7.60
C SER A 108 -15.76 4.23 7.95
N PRO A 109 -16.41 3.81 9.05
CA PRO A 109 -17.66 4.42 9.48
C PRO A 109 -17.47 5.93 9.69
N LYS A 110 -18.47 6.74 9.34
CA LYS A 110 -18.42 8.21 9.48
C LYS A 110 -17.91 8.68 10.85
N ARG A 111 -18.27 7.97 11.92
CA ARG A 111 -17.80 8.24 13.29
C ARG A 111 -16.27 8.32 13.40
N TRP A 112 -15.54 7.48 12.67
CA TRP A 112 -14.08 7.34 12.77
C TRP A 112 -13.33 7.95 11.58
N GLN A 113 -14.06 8.51 10.62
CA GLN A 113 -13.47 9.04 9.39
C GLN A 113 -12.43 10.14 9.67
N HIS A 114 -12.76 11.07 10.57
CA HIS A 114 -11.87 12.16 10.99
C HIS A 114 -10.53 11.66 11.57
N CYS A 115 -10.50 10.48 12.21
CA CYS A 115 -9.26 9.90 12.74
C CYS A 115 -8.30 9.51 11.62
N PHE A 116 -8.82 8.93 10.54
CA PHE A 116 -8.02 8.54 9.37
C PHE A 116 -7.64 9.75 8.54
N GLU A 117 -8.53 10.71 8.35
CA GLU A 117 -8.21 12.00 7.70
C GLU A 117 -7.06 12.71 8.41
N SER A 118 -7.09 12.75 9.75
CA SER A 118 -6.01 13.35 10.55
C SER A 118 -4.69 12.57 10.44
N LEU A 119 -4.75 11.24 10.43
CA LEU A 119 -3.57 10.40 10.20
C LEU A 119 -2.94 10.64 8.83
N TYR A 120 -3.76 10.70 7.77
CA TYR A 120 -3.26 10.88 6.41
C TYR A 120 -2.72 12.28 6.19
N ALA A 121 -3.40 13.32 6.72
CA ALA A 121 -2.86 14.69 6.71
C ALA A 121 -1.51 14.77 7.44
N TYR A 122 -1.35 14.05 8.57
CA TYR A 122 -0.07 13.95 9.27
C TYR A 122 1.00 13.25 8.42
N CYS A 123 0.66 12.17 7.70
CA CYS A 123 1.59 11.50 6.80
C CYS A 123 2.04 12.41 5.64
N GLU A 124 1.10 13.13 5.03
CA GLU A 124 1.40 14.08 3.94
C GLU A 124 2.30 15.22 4.40
N THR A 125 2.03 15.79 5.59
CA THR A 125 2.89 16.83 6.18
C THR A 125 4.31 16.33 6.40
N ARG A 126 4.47 15.11 6.94
CA ARG A 126 5.79 14.50 7.15
C ARG A 126 6.55 14.27 5.85
N GLU A 127 5.88 13.78 4.81
CA GLU A 127 6.51 13.58 3.49
C GLU A 127 6.92 14.92 2.87
N ALA A 128 6.09 15.96 2.97
CA ALA A 128 6.43 17.31 2.52
C ALA A 128 7.64 17.89 3.26
N GLU A 129 7.83 17.53 4.54
CA GLU A 129 9.00 17.88 5.35
C GLU A 129 10.23 16.99 5.07
N GLY A 130 10.15 16.07 4.12
CA GLY A 130 11.23 15.14 3.78
C GLY A 130 11.49 14.07 4.86
N MET A 131 10.54 13.88 5.78
CA MET A 131 10.64 12.84 6.80
C MET A 131 10.20 11.47 6.23
N TYR A 132 10.68 10.40 6.86
CA TYR A 132 10.25 9.05 6.53
C TYR A 132 8.74 8.87 6.73
N SER A 133 8.11 8.22 5.74
CA SER A 133 6.71 7.81 5.77
C SER A 133 6.44 6.85 6.93
N LEU A 134 5.24 6.93 7.51
CA LEU A 134 4.86 6.07 8.62
C LEU A 134 4.60 4.65 8.14
N SER A 135 5.31 3.68 8.73
CA SER A 135 4.94 2.27 8.59
C SER A 135 3.53 2.02 9.17
N SER A 136 2.86 0.97 8.70
CA SER A 136 1.58 0.48 9.21
C SER A 136 1.59 0.29 10.72
N ARG A 137 2.70 -0.20 11.29
CA ARG A 137 2.85 -0.31 12.75
C ARG A 137 2.81 1.06 13.43
N MET A 138 3.49 2.06 12.86
CA MET A 138 3.50 3.43 13.39
C MET A 138 2.15 4.12 13.21
N LYS A 139 1.45 3.88 12.09
CA LYS A 139 0.08 4.35 11.84
C LYS A 139 -0.91 3.81 12.89
N VAL A 140 -0.85 2.50 13.18
CA VAL A 140 -1.65 1.88 14.25
C VAL A 140 -1.35 2.49 15.62
N ALA A 141 -0.06 2.64 15.94
CA ALA A 141 0.37 3.27 17.18
C ALA A 141 -0.16 4.70 17.32
N TRP A 142 -0.01 5.51 16.28
CA TRP A 142 -0.48 6.90 16.25
C TRP A 142 -1.99 6.97 16.48
N LEU A 143 -2.79 6.17 15.77
CA LEU A 143 -4.24 6.12 15.98
C LEU A 143 -4.61 5.73 17.41
N SER A 144 -3.91 4.74 17.97
CA SER A 144 -4.13 4.31 19.35
C SER A 144 -3.79 5.39 20.37
N ASP A 145 -2.74 6.18 20.13
CA ASP A 145 -2.29 7.22 21.06
C ASP A 145 -3.20 8.44 21.07
N PHE A 146 -3.68 8.86 19.90
CA PHE A 146 -4.47 10.08 19.75
C PHE A 146 -5.97 9.85 19.90
N TYR A 147 -6.47 8.65 19.59
CA TYR A 147 -7.91 8.38 19.52
C TYR A 147 -8.40 7.21 20.38
N GLY A 148 -7.53 6.39 20.97
CA GLY A 148 -7.75 5.47 22.11
C GLY A 148 -8.78 4.34 21.98
N ASP A 149 -9.97 4.65 21.45
CA ASP A 149 -11.19 3.85 21.49
C ASP A 149 -11.57 3.27 20.12
N ILE A 150 -10.69 3.37 19.11
CA ILE A 150 -10.99 2.86 17.77
C ILE A 150 -10.92 1.33 17.78
N PRO A 151 -12.00 0.62 17.39
CA PRO A 151 -11.97 -0.83 17.31
C PRO A 151 -10.93 -1.33 16.29
N THR A 152 -10.30 -2.47 16.58
CA THR A 152 -9.22 -3.04 15.76
C THR A 152 -9.66 -3.37 14.33
N ASP A 153 -10.91 -3.79 14.13
CA ASP A 153 -11.46 -4.06 12.80
C ASP A 153 -11.60 -2.77 11.98
N ILE A 154 -11.89 -1.65 12.62
CA ILE A 154 -11.96 -0.33 12.00
C ILE A 154 -10.56 0.16 11.63
N ILE A 155 -9.58 0.05 12.54
CA ILE A 155 -8.18 0.37 12.25
C ILE A 155 -7.67 -0.47 11.06
N SER A 156 -7.97 -1.77 11.07
CA SER A 156 -7.60 -2.69 9.99
C SER A 156 -8.16 -2.25 8.64
N LYS A 157 -9.46 -1.91 8.57
CA LYS A 157 -10.12 -1.44 7.35
C LYS A 157 -9.56 -0.10 6.88
N GLY A 158 -9.30 0.83 7.80
CA GLY A 158 -8.84 2.17 7.45
C GLY A 158 -7.37 2.21 7.03
N ILE A 159 -6.50 1.34 7.55
CA ILE A 159 -5.08 1.27 7.12
C ILE A 159 -4.87 0.31 5.95
N GLY A 160 -5.72 -0.72 5.79
CA GLY A 160 -5.58 -1.71 4.72
C GLY A 160 -4.71 -2.93 5.08
N VAL A 161 -4.58 -3.22 6.38
CA VAL A 161 -3.85 -4.38 6.93
C VAL A 161 -4.80 -5.38 7.59
N SER A 162 -4.36 -6.60 7.88
CA SER A 162 -5.23 -7.60 8.53
C SER A 162 -5.51 -7.27 10.00
N PRO A 163 -6.69 -7.64 10.55
CA PRO A 163 -7.00 -7.41 11.97
C PRO A 163 -6.00 -8.06 12.91
N SER A 164 -5.55 -9.28 12.61
CA SER A 164 -4.53 -10.00 13.40
C SER A 164 -3.21 -9.23 13.48
N LEU A 165 -2.83 -8.53 12.40
CA LEU A 165 -1.62 -7.73 12.38
C LEU A 165 -1.78 -6.45 13.23
N VAL A 166 -2.96 -5.82 13.22
CA VAL A 166 -3.29 -4.70 14.11
C VAL A 166 -3.18 -5.13 15.57
N TYR A 167 -3.78 -6.26 15.95
CA TYR A 167 -3.67 -6.80 17.31
C TYR A 167 -2.21 -7.00 17.74
N LYS A 168 -1.41 -7.63 16.88
CA LYS A 168 0.02 -7.82 17.12
C LYS A 168 0.76 -6.50 17.33
N PHE A 169 0.46 -5.46 16.55
CA PHE A 169 1.08 -4.15 16.70
C PHE A 169 0.68 -3.46 18.02
N LEU A 170 -0.59 -3.54 18.41
CA LEU A 170 -1.07 -3.00 19.69
C LEU A 170 -0.45 -3.72 20.89
N GLU A 171 -0.33 -5.06 20.83
CA GLU A 171 0.32 -5.85 21.87
C GLU A 171 1.81 -5.50 22.02
N GLN A 172 2.53 -5.40 20.91
CA GLN A 172 3.93 -4.95 20.90
C GLN A 172 4.07 -3.54 21.49
N ARG A 173 3.15 -2.64 21.16
CA ARG A 173 3.14 -1.28 21.71
C ARG A 173 2.93 -1.29 23.22
N LYS A 174 1.95 -2.05 23.71
CA LYS A 174 1.70 -2.21 25.15
C LYS A 174 2.95 -2.68 25.88
N TYR A 175 3.62 -3.72 25.37
CA TYR A 175 4.87 -4.21 25.93
C TYR A 175 5.98 -3.15 25.95
N GLN A 176 6.11 -2.36 24.88
CA GLN A 176 7.09 -1.28 24.80
C GLN A 176 6.82 -0.15 25.80
N LEU A 177 5.55 0.22 26.00
CA LEU A 177 5.14 1.23 26.97
C LEU A 177 5.43 0.75 28.40
N GLU A 178 5.01 -0.47 28.75
CA GLU A 178 5.29 -1.06 30.06
C GLU A 178 6.80 -1.16 30.33
N ALA A 179 7.60 -1.57 29.35
CA ALA A 179 9.05 -1.62 29.49
C ALA A 179 9.69 -0.22 29.63
N SER A 180 9.11 0.80 29.00
CA SER A 180 9.53 2.19 29.15
C SER A 180 9.24 2.71 30.57
N GLU A 181 8.04 2.47 31.09
CA GLU A 181 7.63 2.85 32.44
C GLU A 181 8.48 2.18 33.53
N ARG A 182 8.76 0.88 33.37
CA ARG A 182 9.67 0.15 34.27
C ARG A 182 11.09 0.74 34.27
N ARG A 183 11.61 1.12 33.10
CA ARG A 183 12.93 1.77 33.01
C ARG A 183 12.92 3.16 33.66
N ARG A 184 11.87 3.94 33.43
CA ARG A 184 11.73 5.29 34.01
C ARG A 184 11.67 5.26 35.53
N SER A 185 10.88 4.35 36.09
CA SER A 185 10.77 4.15 37.55
C SER A 185 12.09 3.68 38.17
N LEU A 186 12.79 2.73 37.53
CA LEU A 186 14.12 2.30 37.98
C LEU A 186 15.16 3.43 37.94
N SER A 187 15.20 4.24 36.87
CA SER A 187 16.11 5.38 36.77
C SER A 187 15.83 6.44 37.83
N GLN A 188 14.56 6.72 38.15
CA GLN A 188 14.18 7.64 39.23
C GLN A 188 14.61 7.12 40.61
N PHE A 189 14.42 5.82 40.87
CA PHE A 189 14.87 5.18 42.11
C PHE A 189 16.40 5.28 42.28
N LEU A 190 17.18 4.94 41.25
CA LEU A 190 18.64 5.00 41.30
C LEU A 190 19.20 6.43 41.37
N SER A 191 18.42 7.44 40.95
CA SER A 191 18.83 8.86 41.01
C SER A 191 18.43 9.53 42.33
N SER A 192 17.68 8.85 43.20
CA SER A 192 17.22 9.33 44.51
C SER A 192 17.94 8.66 45.70
N THR A 193 18.82 7.69 45.42
CA THR A 193 19.78 7.07 46.35
C THR A 193 21.18 7.62 46.11
#